data_AF-X1CNJ6-F1
#
_entry.id   AF-X1CNJ6-F1
#
_cell.length_a   1.000
_cell.length_b   1.000
_cell.length_c   1.000
_cell.angle_alpha   90.00
_cell.angle_beta   90.00
_cell.angle_gamma   90.00
#
_symmetry.space_group_name_H-M   'P 1'
#
loop_
_entity.id
_entity.type
_entity.pdbx_description
1 polymer ?
#
loop_
_entity_poly.entity_id
_entity_poly.type
_entity_poly.pdbx_seq_one_letter_code
_entity_poly.pdbx_strand_id
1 'polypeptide(L)'
;MKIFYKKDGGIVQLIDKEKMKRWSIELPLIFIEYIRNNQLKSYNDPKLKKEIEKYLDEVLTDVAIPGLIEVLDGDNIEEVNKALVRIEELAKKNIEMVKPIKPYVEKLVKKNNKEVKNLSNSIID
;
A
#
# COMPACT_ATOMS: atom_id res chain seq x y z
N MET A 1 1.96 3.44 -18.63
CA MET A 1 1.33 2.12 -18.41
C MET A 1 2.50 1.17 -18.29
N LYS A 2 2.52 0.30 -17.27
CA LYS A 2 3.59 -0.68 -17.10
C LYS A 2 3.21 -1.96 -17.83
N ILE A 3 4.08 -2.44 -18.72
CA ILE A 3 3.85 -3.64 -19.53
C ILE A 3 4.81 -4.75 -19.06
N PHE A 4 4.28 -5.96 -18.95
CA PHE A 4 5.03 -7.18 -18.69
C PHE A 4 4.76 -8.20 -19.79
N TYR A 5 5.77 -8.97 -20.16
CA TYR A 5 5.68 -9.93 -21.25
C TYR A 5 5.58 -11.34 -20.69
N LYS A 6 4.57 -12.08 -21.15
CA LYS A 6 4.42 -13.50 -20.86
C LYS A 6 5.31 -14.32 -21.80
N LYS A 7 5.66 -15.54 -21.39
CA LYS A 7 6.41 -16.50 -22.23
C LYS A 7 5.68 -16.91 -23.52
N ASP A 8 4.35 -16.86 -23.52
CA ASP A 8 3.52 -17.20 -24.69
C ASP A 8 3.39 -16.04 -25.69
N GLY A 9 4.10 -14.93 -25.49
CA GLY A 9 4.02 -13.72 -26.31
C GLY A 9 2.86 -12.79 -25.94
N GLY A 10 2.00 -13.18 -24.99
CA GLY A 10 0.99 -12.30 -24.43
C GLY A 10 1.56 -11.20 -23.55
N ILE A 11 0.75 -10.19 -23.25
CA ILE A 11 1.14 -9.08 -22.37
C ILE A 11 0.22 -8.97 -21.15
N VAL A 12 0.78 -8.48 -20.05
CA VAL A 12 0.03 -7.99 -18.88
C VAL A 12 0.29 -6.49 -18.78
N GLN A 13 -0.76 -5.70 -18.65
CA GLN A 13 -0.68 -4.25 -18.54
C GLN A 13 -1.21 -3.81 -17.18
N LEU A 14 -0.37 -3.10 -16.45
CA LEU A 14 -0.71 -2.48 -15.17
C LEU A 14 -0.63 -0.96 -15.28
N ILE A 15 -1.38 -0.28 -14.42
CA ILE A 15 -1.34 1.18 -14.35
C ILE A 15 0.04 1.61 -13.87
N ASP A 16 0.53 2.71 -14.43
CA ASP A 16 1.84 3.30 -14.13
C ASP A 16 1.89 3.94 -12.74
N LYS A 17 2.98 3.75 -11.99
CA LYS A 17 3.14 4.33 -10.65
C LYS A 17 3.10 5.86 -10.68
N GLU A 18 3.61 6.49 -11.73
CA GLU A 18 3.56 7.95 -11.89
C GLU A 18 2.12 8.46 -12.02
N LYS A 19 1.20 7.65 -12.56
CA LYS A 19 -0.23 8.01 -12.60
C LYS A 19 -0.88 7.88 -11.24
N MET A 20 -0.43 6.92 -10.42
CA MET A 20 -0.97 6.64 -9.09
C MET A 20 -0.59 7.70 -8.05
N LYS A 21 0.48 8.48 -8.26
CA LYS A 21 0.85 9.62 -7.39
C LYS A 21 -0.25 10.66 -7.24
N ARG A 22 -1.19 10.72 -8.18
CA ARG A 22 -2.34 11.64 -8.16
C ARG A 22 -3.62 11.00 -7.61
N TRP A 23 -3.57 9.74 -7.20
CA TRP A 23 -4.72 9.05 -6.65
C TRP A 23 -4.94 9.45 -5.19
N SER A 24 -6.16 9.20 -4.69
CA SER A 24 -6.37 9.19 -3.24
C SER A 24 -5.48 8.12 -2.61
N ILE A 25 -5.03 8.38 -1.38
CA ILE A 25 -4.01 7.57 -0.69
C ILE A 25 -4.36 6.07 -0.56
N GLU A 26 -5.65 5.75 -0.61
CA GLU A 26 -6.20 4.40 -0.46
C GLU A 26 -6.09 3.56 -1.75
N LEU A 27 -6.16 4.20 -2.92
CA LEU A 27 -6.27 3.50 -4.19
C LEU A 27 -4.99 2.75 -4.57
N PRO A 28 -3.76 3.27 -4.35
CA PRO A 28 -2.54 2.50 -4.57
C PRO A 28 -2.51 1.20 -3.76
N LEU A 29 -2.96 1.24 -2.50
CA LEU A 29 -2.98 0.07 -1.62
C LEU A 29 -4.01 -0.97 -2.10
N ILE A 30 -5.22 -0.52 -2.43
CA ILE A 30 -6.29 -1.37 -2.99
C ILE A 30 -5.82 -2.00 -4.31
N PHE A 31 -5.15 -1.23 -5.16
CA PHE A 31 -4.59 -1.73 -6.41
C PHE A 31 -3.58 -2.85 -6.15
N ILE A 32 -2.62 -2.64 -5.26
CA ILE A 32 -1.63 -3.66 -4.87
C ILE A 32 -2.33 -4.93 -4.36
N GLU A 33 -3.31 -4.78 -3.48
CA GLU A 33 -4.06 -5.91 -2.91
C GLU A 33 -4.80 -6.69 -4.01
N TYR A 34 -5.51 -5.98 -4.88
CA TYR A 34 -6.29 -6.60 -5.95
C TYR A 34 -5.39 -7.44 -6.88
N ILE A 35 -4.23 -6.92 -7.26
CA ILE A 35 -3.29 -7.64 -8.12
C ILE A 35 -2.69 -8.85 -7.39
N ARG A 36 -2.24 -8.70 -6.14
CA ARG A 36 -1.67 -9.82 -5.34
C ARG A 36 -2.66 -10.95 -5.11
N ASN A 37 -3.89 -10.61 -4.73
CA ASN A 37 -4.86 -11.60 -4.28
C ASN A 37 -5.62 -12.27 -5.42
N ASN A 38 -5.79 -11.57 -6.55
CA ASN A 38 -6.62 -12.04 -7.67
C ASN A 38 -5.80 -12.33 -8.92
N GLN A 39 -5.05 -11.33 -9.43
CA GLN A 39 -4.41 -11.46 -10.74
C GLN A 39 -3.15 -12.32 -10.70
N LEU A 40 -2.27 -12.14 -9.71
CA LEU A 40 -1.01 -12.88 -9.58
C LEU A 40 -1.22 -14.40 -9.51
N LYS A 41 -2.33 -14.85 -8.90
CA LYS A 41 -2.70 -16.27 -8.83
C LYS A 41 -3.05 -16.87 -10.19
N SER A 42 -3.56 -16.07 -11.12
CA SER A 42 -3.97 -16.51 -12.46
C SER A 42 -2.82 -16.74 -13.43
N TYR A 43 -1.62 -16.23 -13.12
CA TYR A 43 -0.45 -16.39 -13.99
C TYR A 43 0.25 -17.72 -13.70
N ASN A 44 0.71 -18.42 -14.72
CA ASN A 44 1.44 -19.67 -14.55
C ASN A 44 2.96 -19.47 -14.57
N ASP A 45 3.45 -18.34 -15.07
CA ASP A 45 4.88 -18.07 -15.20
C ASP A 45 5.48 -17.48 -13.90
N PRO A 46 6.38 -18.19 -13.20
CA PRO A 46 7.02 -17.68 -11.99
C PRO A 46 7.87 -16.43 -12.21
N LYS A 47 8.47 -16.27 -13.39
CA LYS A 47 9.31 -15.10 -13.70
C LYS A 47 8.45 -13.85 -13.79
N LEU A 48 7.36 -13.93 -14.54
CA LEU A 48 6.36 -12.86 -14.66
C LEU A 48 5.80 -12.46 -13.30
N LYS A 49 5.46 -13.43 -12.43
CA LYS A 49 4.96 -13.15 -11.08
C LYS A 49 5.96 -12.31 -10.29
N LYS A 50 7.23 -12.70 -10.27
CA LYS A 50 8.28 -11.95 -9.56
C LYS A 50 8.47 -10.54 -10.10
N GLU A 51 8.39 -10.35 -11.42
CA GLU A 51 8.49 -9.01 -12.03
C GLU A 51 7.31 -8.12 -11.63
N ILE A 52 6.10 -8.67 -11.62
CA ILE A 52 4.90 -7.97 -11.17
C ILE A 52 4.97 -7.68 -9.67
N GLU A 53 5.36 -8.65 -8.83
CA GLU A 53 5.53 -8.46 -7.39
C GLU A 53 6.53 -7.33 -7.09
N LYS A 54 7.69 -7.35 -7.74
CA LYS A 54 8.67 -6.26 -7.63
C LYS A 54 8.07 -4.90 -8.00
N TYR A 55 7.28 -4.85 -9.07
CA TYR A 55 6.63 -3.60 -9.45
C TYR A 55 5.59 -3.14 -8.42
N LEU A 56 4.82 -4.06 -7.82
CA LEU A 56 3.89 -3.73 -6.75
C LEU A 56 4.62 -3.24 -5.49
N ASP A 57 5.80 -3.79 -5.21
CA ASP A 57 6.68 -3.29 -4.14
C ASP A 57 7.16 -1.86 -4.44
N GLU A 58 7.55 -1.58 -5.69
CA GLU A 58 7.88 -0.20 -6.11
C GLU A 58 6.68 0.75 -5.97
N VAL A 59 5.47 0.34 -6.35
CA VAL A 59 4.26 1.15 -6.16
C VAL A 59 4.00 1.39 -4.66
N LEU A 60 4.21 0.37 -3.83
CA LEU A 60 4.06 0.49 -2.38
C LEU A 60 5.05 1.54 -1.85
N THR A 61 6.33 1.36 -2.13
CA THR A 61 7.41 2.19 -1.58
C THR A 61 7.44 3.61 -2.14
N ASP A 62 7.20 3.79 -3.44
CA ASP A 62 7.40 5.09 -4.10
C ASP A 62 6.12 5.94 -4.18
N VAL A 63 4.95 5.35 -3.90
CA VAL A 63 3.65 6.03 -4.04
C VAL A 63 2.78 5.87 -2.82
N ALA A 64 2.45 4.63 -2.44
CA ALA A 64 1.47 4.40 -1.39
C ALA A 64 1.99 4.87 -0.02
N ILE A 65 3.25 4.54 0.31
CA ILE A 65 3.88 4.95 1.56
C ILE A 65 4.04 6.49 1.65
N PRO A 66 4.64 7.18 0.67
CA PRO A 66 4.72 8.64 0.69
C PRO A 66 3.37 9.33 0.84
N GLY A 67 2.35 8.90 0.08
CA GLY A 67 1.00 9.47 0.18
C GLY A 67 0.37 9.25 1.56
N LEU A 68 0.59 8.08 2.18
CA LEU A 68 0.18 7.85 3.57
C LEU A 68 0.91 8.79 4.53
N ILE A 69 2.24 8.94 4.40
CA ILE A 69 3.03 9.81 5.28
C ILE A 69 2.54 11.25 5.21
N GLU A 70 2.29 11.78 4.02
CA GLU A 70 1.77 13.15 3.84
C GLU A 70 0.47 13.37 4.62
N VAL A 71 -0.45 12.40 4.59
CA VAL A 71 -1.71 12.48 5.34
C VAL A 71 -1.48 12.34 6.84
N LEU A 72 -0.62 11.41 7.27
CA LEU A 72 -0.36 11.13 8.68
C LEU A 72 0.40 12.27 9.39
N ASP A 73 1.33 12.92 8.68
CA ASP A 73 2.07 14.09 9.16
C ASP A 73 1.22 15.37 9.14
N GLY A 74 0.12 15.39 8.38
CA GLY A 74 -0.82 16.51 8.32
C GLY A 74 -1.53 16.83 9.65
N ASP A 75 -2.13 18.03 9.70
CA ASP A 75 -2.87 18.54 10.86
C ASP A 75 -4.36 18.14 10.85
N ASN A 76 -4.86 17.61 9.73
CA ASN A 76 -6.25 17.18 9.62
C ASN A 76 -6.46 15.82 10.32
N ILE A 77 -6.84 15.87 11.60
CA ILE A 77 -7.08 14.70 12.44
C ILE A 77 -8.10 13.73 11.83
N GLU A 78 -9.12 14.21 11.11
CA GLU A 78 -10.13 13.34 10.51
C GLU A 78 -9.52 12.49 9.38
N GLU A 79 -8.66 13.09 8.56
CA GLU A 79 -7.94 12.37 7.50
C GLU A 79 -6.90 11.40 8.06
N VAL A 80 -6.19 11.80 9.12
CA VAL A 80 -5.25 10.94 9.86
C VAL A 80 -5.98 9.70 10.41
N ASN A 81 -7.12 9.89 11.07
CA ASN A 81 -7.93 8.78 11.60
C ASN A 81 -8.42 7.85 10.49
N LYS A 82 -8.93 8.40 9.37
CA LYS A 82 -9.36 7.59 8.22
C LYS A 82 -8.20 6.78 7.63
N ALA A 83 -7.01 7.37 7.52
CA ALA A 83 -5.82 6.67 7.04
C ALA A 83 -5.41 5.55 8.00
N LEU A 84 -5.43 5.79 9.31
CA LEU A 84 -5.08 4.79 10.33
C LEU A 84 -6.04 3.60 10.35
N VAL A 85 -7.36 3.82 10.28
CA VAL A 85 -8.35 2.74 10.19
C VAL A 85 -8.06 1.84 9.00
N ARG A 86 -7.72 2.42 7.85
CA ARG A 86 -7.42 1.65 6.63
C ARG A 86 -6.11 0.89 6.74
N ILE A 87 -5.09 1.49 7.36
CA ILE A 87 -3.84 0.78 7.66
C ILE A 87 -4.10 -0.41 8.57
N GLU A 88 -4.92 -0.25 9.60
CA GLU A 88 -5.32 -1.33 10.51
C GLU A 88 -6.05 -2.46 9.77
N GLU A 89 -6.99 -2.12 8.88
CA GLU A 89 -7.68 -3.10 8.03
C GLU A 89 -6.70 -3.88 7.13
N LEU A 90 -5.70 -3.20 6.57
CA LEU A 90 -4.65 -3.84 5.76
C LEU A 90 -3.75 -4.73 6.62
N ALA A 91 -3.37 -4.28 7.82
CA ALA A 91 -2.57 -5.05 8.78
C ALA A 91 -3.26 -6.36 9.15
N LYS A 92 -4.57 -6.31 9.41
CA LYS A 92 -5.42 -7.49 9.70
C LYS A 92 -5.43 -8.51 8.55
N LYS A 93 -5.32 -8.06 7.30
CA LYS A 93 -5.26 -8.94 6.13
C LYS A 93 -3.88 -9.51 5.89
N ASN A 94 -2.83 -8.69 5.98
CA ASN A 94 -1.44 -9.10 5.80
C ASN A 94 -0.46 -8.12 6.45
N ILE A 95 0.11 -8.49 7.60
CA ILE A 95 1.01 -7.63 8.38
C ILE A 95 2.30 -7.23 7.63
N GLU A 96 2.78 -8.05 6.69
CA GLU A 96 3.97 -7.70 5.91
C GLU A 96 3.75 -6.49 5.00
N MET A 97 2.48 -6.14 4.70
CA MET A 97 2.14 -4.94 3.92
C MET A 97 2.29 -3.65 4.72
N VAL A 98 2.10 -3.71 6.04
CA VAL A 98 2.20 -2.54 6.92
C VAL A 98 3.58 -2.39 7.56
N LYS A 99 4.42 -3.41 7.43
CA LYS A 99 5.80 -3.40 7.93
C LYS A 99 6.64 -2.22 7.43
N PRO A 100 6.58 -1.82 6.14
CA PRO A 100 7.28 -0.63 5.66
C PRO A 100 6.78 0.69 6.26
N ILE A 101 5.51 0.75 6.69
CA ILE A 101 4.90 1.96 7.27
C ILE A 101 4.95 1.99 8.80
N LYS A 102 5.30 0.87 9.45
CA LYS A 102 5.38 0.75 10.91
C LYS A 102 6.16 1.88 11.59
N PRO A 103 7.35 2.31 11.10
CA PRO A 103 8.09 3.41 11.71
C PRO A 103 7.35 4.76 11.70
N TYR A 104 6.43 4.95 10.75
CA TYR A 104 5.63 6.17 10.64
C TYR A 104 4.43 6.11 11.58
N VAL A 105 3.79 4.94 11.68
CA VAL A 105 2.71 4.70 12.65
C VAL A 105 3.22 4.86 14.09
N GLU A 106 4.44 4.39 14.38
CA GLU A 106 5.11 4.58 15.69
C GLU A 106 5.31 6.06 16.08
N LYS A 107 5.52 6.95 15.10
CA LYS A 107 5.62 8.39 15.38
C LYS A 107 4.28 8.97 15.82
N LEU A 108 3.16 8.44 15.32
CA LEU A 108 1.81 8.94 15.63
C LEU A 108 1.34 8.59 17.04
N VAL A 109 1.90 7.53 17.66
CA VAL A 109 1.67 7.20 19.08
C VAL A 109 2.03 8.38 20.01
N LYS A 110 2.94 9.27 19.55
CA LYS A 110 3.38 10.46 20.27
C LYS A 110 2.49 11.69 20.04
N LYS A 111 1.55 11.67 19.07
CA LYS A 111 0.60 12.77 18.86
C LYS A 111 -0.37 12.88 20.05
N ASN A 112 -0.74 14.10 20.42
CA ASN A 112 -1.64 14.39 21.54
C ASN A 112 -3.12 14.18 21.15
N ASN A 113 -3.44 13.02 20.58
CA ASN A 113 -4.80 12.61 20.23
C ASN A 113 -5.02 11.15 20.64
N LYS A 114 -6.03 10.92 21.48
CA LYS A 114 -6.30 9.61 22.09
C LYS A 114 -6.72 8.55 21.05
N GLU A 115 -7.47 8.95 20.03
CA GLU A 115 -7.99 8.05 19.00
C GLU A 115 -6.86 7.62 18.04
N VAL A 116 -6.09 8.58 17.55
CA VAL A 116 -4.87 8.36 16.74
C VAL A 116 -3.91 7.41 17.47
N LYS A 117 -3.71 7.64 18.78
CA LYS A 117 -2.82 6.82 19.60
C LYS A 117 -3.32 5.38 19.74
N ASN A 118 -4.61 5.19 20.00
CA ASN A 118 -5.20 3.85 20.14
C ASN A 118 -5.11 3.05 18.82
N LEU A 119 -5.46 3.68 17.69
CA LEU A 119 -5.38 3.04 16.38
C LEU A 119 -3.93 2.71 16.01
N SER A 120 -2.99 3.62 16.28
CA SER A 120 -1.56 3.40 16.02
C SER A 120 -1.02 2.21 16.81
N ASN A 121 -1.36 2.09 18.09
CA ASN A 121 -0.95 0.96 18.93
C ASN A 121 -1.48 -0.37 18.39
N SER A 122 -2.75 -0.42 17.95
CA SER A 122 -3.35 -1.64 17.40
C SER A 122 -2.71 -2.14 16.10
N ILE A 123 -1.96 -1.29 15.40
CA ILE A 123 -1.22 -1.63 14.18
C ILE A 123 0.21 -2.12 14.51
N ILE A 124 0.77 -1.65 15.63
CA ILE A 124 2.16 -1.91 16.04
C ILE A 124 2.29 -3.21 16.83
N ASP A 125 1.28 -3.52 17.65
CA ASP A 125 1.15 -4.75 18.45
C ASP A 125 0.93 -5.98 17.55
#